data_AF-A0A857MLK0-F1
#
_entry.id   AF-A0A857MLK0-F1
#
_cell.length_a   1.000
_cell.length_b   1.000
_cell.length_c   1.000
_cell.angle_alpha   90.00
_cell.angle_beta   90.00
_cell.angle_gamma   90.00
#
_symmetry.space_group_name_H-M   'P 1'
#
loop_
_entity.id
_entity.type
_entity.pdbx_description
1 polymer ?
#
loop_
_entity_poly.entity_id
_entity_poly.type
_entity_poly.pdbx_seq_one_letter_code
_entity_poly.pdbx_strand_id
1 'polypeptide(L)'
;MNTQSRFRKTITATAAAGAIAAGTLAGTALGAGDAAARVNAGKYTWTVTKSINGARGAYPVTIRGNVLTLNLPGTIIGASKRARLHPTRTGAWMDYGGNRYTFSRKGNRYVGQELWLTINGAVVGTTTLTPRR
;
A
#
# COMPACT_ATOMS: atom_id res chain seq x y z
N MET A 1 -29.50 -37.31 -27.16
CA MET A 1 -29.18 -36.01 -27.79
C MET A 1 -29.69 -34.91 -26.86
N ASN A 2 -28.78 -34.03 -26.43
CA ASN A 2 -28.99 -32.95 -25.46
C ASN A 2 -29.82 -31.81 -26.05
N THR A 3 -30.68 -31.17 -25.24
CA THR A 3 -30.70 -29.70 -25.18
C THR A 3 -31.17 -29.24 -23.79
N GLN A 4 -30.23 -28.71 -23.01
CA GLN A 4 -30.53 -27.98 -21.78
C GLN A 4 -30.90 -26.54 -22.14
N SER A 5 -32.00 -26.03 -21.60
CA SER A 5 -32.19 -24.59 -21.41
C SER A 5 -32.65 -24.36 -19.99
N ARG A 6 -31.76 -23.87 -19.12
CA ARG A 6 -32.13 -23.35 -17.80
C ARG A 6 -31.62 -21.92 -17.69
N PHE A 7 -32.57 -21.01 -17.79
CA PHE A 7 -32.48 -19.62 -17.37
C PHE A 7 -31.79 -19.52 -16.00
N ARG A 8 -30.66 -18.82 -15.91
CA ARG A 8 -30.04 -18.44 -14.63
C ARG A 8 -30.36 -16.97 -14.36
N LYS A 9 -31.36 -16.72 -13.52
CA LYS A 9 -31.62 -15.41 -12.92
C LYS A 9 -30.63 -15.16 -11.78
N THR A 10 -29.76 -14.19 -11.99
CA THR A 10 -29.39 -13.05 -11.14
C THR A 10 -29.71 -13.11 -9.62
N ILE A 11 -28.61 -13.07 -8.84
CA ILE A 11 -28.36 -12.38 -7.55
C ILE A 11 -29.25 -12.71 -6.34
N THR A 12 -28.61 -13.24 -5.29
CA THR A 12 -28.86 -12.81 -3.90
C THR A 12 -27.57 -12.88 -3.09
N ALA A 13 -27.14 -11.74 -2.55
CA ALA A 13 -26.10 -11.66 -1.54
C ALA A 13 -26.66 -12.13 -0.19
N THR A 14 -25.98 -13.06 0.46
CA THR A 14 -26.31 -13.48 1.84
C THR A 14 -25.18 -13.05 2.75
N ALA A 15 -25.36 -11.90 3.40
CA ALA A 15 -24.56 -11.50 4.55
C ALA A 15 -25.05 -12.32 5.76
N ALA A 16 -24.22 -13.24 6.25
CA ALA A 16 -24.46 -13.91 7.52
C ALA A 16 -23.72 -13.13 8.61
N ALA A 17 -24.45 -12.24 9.29
CA ALA A 17 -24.06 -11.69 10.57
C ALA A 17 -24.33 -12.76 11.65
N GLY A 18 -23.26 -13.31 12.22
CA GLY A 18 -23.33 -14.20 13.38
C GLY A 18 -22.57 -13.58 14.53
N ALA A 19 -23.28 -12.90 15.43
CA ALA A 19 -22.75 -12.53 16.75
C ALA A 19 -22.92 -13.73 17.68
N ILE A 20 -21.85 -14.15 18.35
CA ILE A 20 -21.93 -15.11 19.47
C ILE A 20 -21.06 -14.60 20.62
N ALA A 21 -21.67 -14.74 21.80
CA ALA A 21 -21.39 -14.19 23.13
C ALA A 21 -19.95 -14.18 23.64
N ALA A 22 -19.72 -13.24 24.55
CA ALA A 22 -18.56 -13.13 25.43
C ALA A 22 -18.43 -14.35 26.36
N GLY A 23 -17.20 -14.88 26.44
CA GLY A 23 -16.77 -15.89 27.41
C GLY A 23 -15.27 -15.75 27.64
N THR A 24 -14.88 -15.52 28.88
CA THR A 24 -13.54 -15.19 29.38
C THR A 24 -12.52 -16.32 29.30
N LEU A 25 -11.27 -15.90 29.12
CA LEU A 25 -10.01 -16.44 29.64
C LEU A 25 -9.21 -17.49 28.83
N ALA A 26 -8.01 -17.05 28.45
CA ALA A 26 -6.76 -17.79 28.33
C ALA A 26 -6.72 -18.98 27.34
N GLY A 27 -6.13 -18.71 26.17
CA GLY A 27 -5.58 -19.76 25.31
C GLY A 27 -5.82 -19.46 23.84
N THR A 28 -4.74 -19.33 23.08
CA THR A 28 -4.74 -19.37 21.61
C THR A 28 -5.43 -18.22 20.86
N ALA A 29 -4.86 -17.02 20.93
CA ALA A 29 -4.80 -16.15 19.75
C ALA A 29 -3.49 -16.42 18.98
N LEU A 30 -3.22 -17.69 18.69
CA LEU A 30 -2.26 -18.09 17.66
C LEU A 30 -3.02 -18.06 16.34
N GLY A 31 -2.66 -17.14 15.45
CA GLY A 31 -3.04 -17.26 14.04
C GLY A 31 -4.16 -16.35 13.54
N ALA A 32 -4.10 -15.05 13.82
CA ALA A 32 -4.45 -14.06 12.81
C ALA A 32 -3.19 -13.25 12.51
N GLY A 33 -2.22 -13.91 11.88
CA GLY A 33 -1.24 -13.16 11.10
C GLY A 33 -2.04 -12.49 9.99
N ASP A 34 -2.52 -11.27 10.24
CA ASP A 34 -2.96 -10.39 9.17
C ASP A 34 -1.86 -10.47 8.12
N ALA A 35 -2.17 -11.09 6.98
CA ALA A 35 -1.33 -11.01 5.81
C ALA A 35 -1.40 -9.55 5.38
N ALA A 36 -0.67 -8.69 6.09
CA ALA A 36 -0.49 -7.32 5.71
C ALA A 36 0.12 -7.42 4.31
N ALA A 37 -0.66 -7.02 3.32
CA ALA A 37 -0.18 -6.94 1.95
C ALA A 37 1.12 -6.14 2.00
N ARG A 38 2.12 -6.60 1.25
CA ARG A 38 3.40 -5.93 1.18
C ARG A 38 3.55 -5.34 -0.20
N VAL A 39 4.38 -4.30 -0.31
CA VAL A 39 4.91 -3.95 -1.61
C VAL A 39 5.90 -5.06 -1.98
N ASN A 40 5.73 -5.66 -3.15
CA ASN A 40 6.59 -6.74 -3.61
C ASN A 40 8.04 -6.25 -3.73
N ALA A 41 8.99 -7.14 -3.45
CA ALA A 41 10.38 -6.85 -3.72
C ALA A 41 10.61 -6.67 -5.23
N GLY A 42 11.49 -5.74 -5.61
CA GLY A 42 11.74 -5.44 -7.02
C GLY A 42 12.32 -4.07 -7.27
N LYS A 43 12.52 -3.76 -8.55
CA LYS A 43 12.92 -2.44 -9.03
C LYS A 43 11.67 -1.66 -9.43
N TYR A 44 11.57 -0.41 -8.97
CA TYR A 44 10.43 0.45 -9.25
C TYR A 44 10.89 1.84 -9.67
N THR A 45 10.01 2.57 -10.36
CA THR A 45 10.04 4.02 -10.47
C THR A 45 9.04 4.56 -9.45
N TRP A 46 9.54 5.30 -8.47
CA TRP A 46 8.72 6.01 -7.51
C TRP A 46 8.43 7.41 -8.03
N THR A 47 7.18 7.67 -8.38
CA THR A 47 6.73 8.99 -8.86
C THR A 47 5.98 9.71 -7.76
N VAL A 48 6.27 10.98 -7.56
CA VAL A 48 5.59 11.88 -6.63
C VAL A 48 5.23 13.16 -7.37
N THR A 49 3.97 13.61 -7.23
CA THR A 49 3.43 14.72 -8.03
C THR A 49 3.40 16.08 -7.31
N LYS A 50 3.86 16.16 -6.06
CA LYS A 50 3.68 17.30 -5.14
C LYS A 50 3.74 18.67 -5.81
N SER A 51 2.80 19.54 -5.41
CA SER A 51 2.60 20.88 -5.95
C SER A 51 3.16 22.02 -5.11
N ILE A 52 3.60 21.84 -3.85
CA ILE A 52 3.95 23.01 -3.02
C ILE A 52 5.29 23.01 -2.23
N ASN A 53 5.93 21.89 -1.87
CA ASN A 53 7.21 21.95 -1.11
C ASN A 53 8.03 20.64 -1.15
N GLY A 54 8.80 20.43 -2.22
CA GLY A 54 9.91 19.46 -2.23
C GLY A 54 9.55 18.05 -2.72
N ALA A 55 10.34 17.59 -3.71
CA ALA A 55 10.36 16.27 -4.35
C ALA A 55 9.20 15.92 -5.31
N ARG A 56 8.86 16.79 -6.27
CA ARG A 56 8.21 16.34 -7.51
C ARG A 56 9.24 15.62 -8.37
N GLY A 57 8.92 14.41 -8.84
CA GLY A 57 9.85 13.68 -9.69
C GLY A 57 9.55 12.20 -9.82
N ALA A 58 10.34 11.54 -10.66
CA ALA A 58 10.34 10.11 -10.87
C ALA A 58 11.72 9.56 -10.46
N TYR A 59 11.75 8.79 -9.39
CA TYR A 59 12.97 8.31 -8.77
C TYR A 59 13.13 6.81 -8.98
N PRO A 60 14.28 6.33 -9.50
CA PRO A 60 14.58 4.92 -9.51
C PRO A 60 14.72 4.42 -8.06
N VAL A 61 13.99 3.38 -7.69
CA VAL A 61 14.07 2.77 -6.35
C VAL A 61 14.18 1.25 -6.43
N THR A 62 14.67 0.64 -5.35
CA THR A 62 14.69 -0.81 -5.17
C THR A 62 14.08 -1.15 -3.83
N ILE A 63 13.18 -2.13 -3.84
CA ILE A 63 12.50 -2.64 -2.65
C ILE A 63 13.05 -4.03 -2.35
N ARG A 64 13.54 -4.22 -1.14
CA ARG A 64 13.99 -5.50 -0.59
C ARG A 64 13.40 -5.65 0.81
N GLY A 65 12.56 -6.67 1.00
CA GLY A 65 11.75 -6.79 2.21
C GLY A 65 10.90 -5.54 2.43
N ASN A 66 10.97 -4.96 3.63
CA ASN A 66 10.23 -3.76 4.02
C ASN A 66 11.05 -2.47 3.88
N VAL A 67 12.09 -2.47 3.03
CA VAL A 67 12.95 -1.30 2.83
C VAL A 67 12.90 -0.87 1.38
N LEU A 68 12.54 0.38 1.16
CA LEU A 68 12.67 1.09 -0.11
C LEU A 68 13.99 1.85 -0.09
N THR A 69 14.80 1.68 -1.14
CA THR A 69 16.08 2.38 -1.31
C THR A 69 16.04 3.22 -2.58
N LEU A 70 16.37 4.50 -2.48
CA LEU A 70 16.54 5.38 -3.63
C LEU A 70 17.86 5.08 -4.34
N ASN A 71 17.79 4.93 -5.66
CA ASN A 71 18.94 4.62 -6.52
C ASN A 71 19.43 5.88 -7.24
N LEU A 72 19.67 6.95 -6.48
CA LEU A 72 20.23 8.20 -6.98
C LEU A 72 21.71 8.33 -6.60
N PRO A 73 22.54 8.98 -7.43
CA PRO A 73 23.84 9.48 -6.99
C PRO A 73 23.60 10.63 -5.99
N GLY A 74 24.04 10.44 -4.73
CA GLY A 74 23.82 11.40 -3.64
C GLY A 74 22.61 11.11 -2.73
N THR A 75 22.38 12.03 -1.79
CA THR A 75 21.28 12.02 -0.81
C THR A 75 20.34 13.18 -1.12
N ILE A 76 19.03 12.98 -0.96
CA ILE A 76 18.07 14.10 -1.05
C ILE A 76 18.20 14.92 0.24
N ILE A 77 18.47 16.22 0.14
CA ILE A 77 18.61 17.11 1.32
C ILE A 77 17.37 16.98 2.21
N GLY A 78 17.59 16.64 3.49
CA GLY A 78 16.52 16.45 4.47
C GLY A 78 15.81 15.09 4.43
N ALA A 79 16.29 14.11 3.64
CA ALA A 79 15.71 12.77 3.60
C ALA A 79 16.76 11.65 3.46
N SER A 80 16.54 10.55 4.19
CA SER A 80 17.38 9.35 4.12
C SER A 80 17.30 8.69 2.75
N LYS A 81 18.39 8.10 2.24
CA LYS A 81 18.37 7.30 1.00
C LYS A 81 17.50 6.02 1.10
N ARG A 82 17.12 5.64 2.32
CA ARG A 82 16.31 4.46 2.63
C ARG A 82 15.06 4.88 3.40
N ALA A 83 13.93 4.28 3.07
CA ALA A 83 12.65 4.44 3.75
C ALA A 83 12.13 3.08 4.19
N ARG A 84 11.54 3.02 5.39
CA ARG A 84 10.89 1.81 5.88
C ARG A 84 9.45 1.78 5.40
N LEU A 85 9.08 0.69 4.74
CA LEU A 85 7.71 0.39 4.37
C LEU A 85 7.03 -0.31 5.54
N HIS A 86 5.89 0.24 5.94
CA HIS A 86 5.00 -0.31 6.94
C HIS A 86 3.84 -0.97 6.19
N PRO A 87 3.77 -2.31 6.17
CA PRO A 87 2.71 -3.03 5.47
C PRO A 87 1.30 -2.63 5.93
N THR A 88 0.35 -2.67 5.01
CA THR A 88 -1.09 -2.46 5.27
C THR A 88 -1.89 -3.57 4.61
N ARG A 89 -3.20 -3.62 4.84
CA ARG A 89 -4.08 -4.63 4.20
C ARG A 89 -4.03 -4.58 2.66
N THR A 90 -3.75 -3.42 2.06
CA THR A 90 -3.79 -3.22 0.59
C THR A 90 -2.44 -2.85 -0.03
N GLY A 91 -1.39 -2.65 0.77
CA GLY A 91 -0.06 -2.29 0.31
C GLY A 91 0.85 -1.85 1.44
N ALA A 92 1.34 -0.60 1.45
CA ALA A 92 2.17 -0.13 2.54
C ALA A 92 2.06 1.40 2.70
N TRP A 93 2.59 1.93 3.78
CA TRP A 93 2.92 3.35 3.88
C TRP A 93 4.38 3.52 4.29
N MET A 94 4.94 4.70 4.06
CA MET A 94 6.25 5.08 4.60
C MET A 94 6.26 6.56 4.95
N ASP A 95 7.04 6.92 5.94
CA ASP A 95 7.36 8.31 6.23
C ASP A 95 8.71 8.66 5.58
N TYR A 96 8.74 9.76 4.84
CA TYR A 96 9.90 10.19 4.07
C TYR A 96 9.91 11.71 3.90
N GLY A 97 11.03 12.36 4.23
CA GLY A 97 11.19 13.81 4.07
C GLY A 97 10.09 14.64 4.78
N GLY A 98 9.62 14.18 5.95
CA GLY A 98 8.56 14.84 6.73
C GLY A 98 7.12 14.62 6.24
N ASN A 99 6.92 13.83 5.18
CA ASN A 99 5.60 13.48 4.65
C ASN A 99 5.34 11.98 4.79
N ARG A 100 4.06 11.61 4.79
CA ARG A 100 3.64 10.21 4.71
C ARG A 100 3.21 9.89 3.28
N TYR A 101 3.74 8.81 2.74
CA TYR A 101 3.35 8.27 1.45
C TYR A 101 2.59 6.97 1.64
N THR A 102 1.40 6.89 1.05
CA THR A 102 0.59 5.67 1.05
C THR A 102 0.67 4.97 -0.30
N PHE A 103 0.64 3.64 -0.26
CA PHE A 103 0.72 2.79 -1.43
C PHE A 103 -0.34 1.69 -1.29
N SER A 104 -1.28 1.67 -2.23
CA SER A 104 -2.24 0.59 -2.40
C SER A 104 -2.00 -0.09 -3.73
N ARG A 105 -2.07 -1.42 -3.74
CA ARG A 105 -1.87 -2.22 -4.95
C ARG A 105 -2.98 -1.92 -5.97
N LYS A 106 -2.59 -1.60 -7.20
CA LYS A 106 -3.48 -1.39 -8.35
C LYS A 106 -2.90 -2.08 -9.59
N GLY A 107 -3.37 -3.30 -9.84
CA GLY A 107 -2.80 -4.17 -10.86
C GLY A 107 -1.34 -4.50 -10.55
N ASN A 108 -0.44 -4.21 -11.50
CA ASN A 108 1.00 -4.45 -11.33
C ASN A 108 1.75 -3.28 -10.66
N ARG A 109 1.08 -2.17 -10.34
CA ARG A 109 1.70 -1.00 -9.70
C ARG A 109 1.08 -0.74 -8.33
N TYR A 110 1.68 0.18 -7.60
CA TYR A 110 1.09 0.74 -6.39
C TYR A 110 0.80 2.21 -6.58
N VAL A 111 -0.33 2.67 -6.06
CA VAL A 111 -0.77 4.07 -6.16
C VAL A 111 -1.23 4.54 -4.79
N GLY A 112 -1.10 5.83 -4.52
CA GLY A 112 -1.66 6.42 -3.32
C GLY A 112 -1.36 7.91 -3.22
N GLN A 113 -1.24 8.39 -2.00
CA GLN A 113 -1.22 9.80 -1.68
C GLN A 113 0.04 10.18 -0.93
N GLU A 114 0.40 11.46 -1.05
CA GLU A 114 1.32 12.13 -0.15
C GLU A 114 0.49 12.95 0.85
N LEU A 115 0.72 12.71 2.13
CA LEU A 115 0.08 13.41 3.23
C LEU A 115 1.14 14.25 3.96
N TRP A 116 0.84 15.52 4.15
CA TRP A 116 1.73 16.41 4.90
C TRP A 116 1.43 16.28 6.39
N LEU A 117 2.37 15.68 7.12
CA LEU A 117 2.15 15.36 8.53
C LEU A 117 2.07 16.61 9.42
N THR A 118 2.70 17.73 9.05
CA THR A 118 2.64 18.99 9.81
C THR A 118 1.34 19.76 9.62
N ILE A 119 0.51 19.43 8.63
CA ILE A 119 -0.80 20.06 8.40
C ILE A 119 -1.90 19.02 8.57
N ASN A 120 -1.95 18.39 9.74
CA ASN A 120 -2.98 17.41 10.12
C ASN A 120 -3.21 16.28 9.09
N GLY A 121 -2.15 15.87 8.37
CA GLY A 121 -2.26 14.83 7.36
C GLY A 121 -2.97 15.26 6.06
N ALA A 122 -3.03 16.55 5.75
CA ALA A 122 -3.62 17.04 4.50
C ALA A 122 -2.99 16.34 3.28
N VAL A 123 -3.84 15.94 2.32
CA VAL A 123 -3.38 15.37 1.06
C VAL A 123 -2.79 16.47 0.20
N VAL A 124 -1.51 16.35 -0.12
CA VAL A 124 -0.73 17.38 -0.85
C VAL A 124 -0.21 16.88 -2.20
N GLY A 125 -0.46 15.62 -2.53
CA GLY A 125 -0.02 15.03 -3.77
C GLY A 125 -0.46 13.59 -3.94
N THR A 126 -0.12 13.05 -5.10
CA THR A 126 -0.27 11.63 -5.42
C THR A 126 1.10 10.98 -5.60
N THR A 127 1.15 9.68 -5.36
CA THR A 127 2.36 8.91 -5.52
C THR A 127 2.11 7.55 -6.17
N THR A 128 3.09 7.04 -6.90
CA THR A 128 3.03 5.71 -7.52
C THR A 128 4.36 4.97 -7.45
N LEU A 129 4.31 3.64 -7.29
CA LEU A 129 5.43 2.74 -7.54
C LEU A 129 5.11 1.89 -8.77
N THR A 130 5.79 2.18 -9.87
CA THR A 130 5.62 1.47 -11.14
C THR A 130 6.79 0.50 -11.32
N PRO A 131 6.57 -0.82 -11.54
CA PRO A 131 7.66 -1.75 -11.76
C PRO A 131 8.54 -1.34 -12.94
N ARG A 132 9.84 -1.59 -12.80
CA ARG A 132 10.84 -1.42 -13.86
C ARG A 132 11.37 -2.80 -14.26
N ARG A 133 11.62 -2.98 -15.55
CA ARG A 133 12.29 -4.18 -16.08
C ARG A 133 13.78 -4.12 -15.76
#